data_AF-A0A9P0GX60-F1
#
_entry.id   AF-A0A9P0GX60-F1
#
_cell.length_a   1.000
_cell.length_b   1.000
_cell.length_c   1.000
_cell.angle_alpha   90.00
_cell.angle_beta   90.00
_cell.angle_gamma   90.00
#
_symmetry.space_group_name_H-M   'P 1'
#
loop_
_entity.id
_entity.type
_entity.pdbx_description
1 polymer ?
#
loop_
_entity_poly.entity_id
_entity_poly.type
_entity_poly.pdbx_seq_one_letter_code
_entity_poly.pdbx_strand_id
1 'polypeptide(L)'
;MKKVEALHKNLQKESELKSSASVLAQKNKSNNELAELLVQMRHKKPKEKEDLGEEDEKMPIIKYNTKMLDEVAPFTDQGLCLSMHQPYASLLVAGVKMDEGRVWPTTHRGRLWIAAAAKEPDEEEVLALENYYREFYKDDMLKFPKEYPTGCLLGCVTVEDCLDQEAYKETYGREASSPYMLVCSNPIILPVFYPISGKNKIYPLDKEIHKYAKIALQYSQY
;
A
#
# COMPACT_ATOMS: atom_id res chain seq x y z
N MET A 1 42.33 27.30 37.38
CA MET A 1 41.43 26.14 37.29
C MET A 1 40.09 26.50 36.66
N LYS A 2 39.22 27.32 37.28
CA LYS A 2 37.85 27.61 36.78
C LYS A 2 37.73 28.19 35.34
N LYS A 3 38.70 28.99 34.87
CA LYS A 3 38.67 29.57 33.50
C LYS A 3 38.95 28.53 32.39
N VAL A 4 39.75 27.51 32.68
CA VAL A 4 40.14 26.48 31.70
C VAL A 4 38.99 25.48 31.52
N GLU A 5 38.33 25.10 32.60
CA GLU A 5 37.13 24.25 32.57
C GLU A 5 35.97 24.91 31.81
N ALA A 6 35.77 26.22 31.98
CA ALA A 6 34.76 26.97 31.23
C ALA A 6 35.07 27.01 29.72
N LEU A 7 36.35 27.14 29.34
CA LEU A 7 36.77 27.14 27.95
C LEU A 7 36.54 25.77 27.29
N HIS A 8 36.89 24.69 27.99
CA HIS A 8 36.66 23.31 27.51
C HIS A 8 35.17 23.00 27.33
N LYS A 9 34.33 23.45 28.28
CA LYS A 9 32.88 23.25 28.21
C LYS A 9 32.25 24.01 27.05
N ASN A 10 32.75 25.21 26.74
CA ASN A 10 32.32 25.97 25.56
C ASN A 10 32.75 25.31 24.24
N LEU A 11 33.98 24.78 24.16
CA LEU A 11 34.48 24.08 22.98
C LEU A 11 33.68 22.79 22.68
N GLN A 12 33.34 22.01 23.72
CA GLN A 12 32.45 20.85 23.57
C GLN A 12 31.06 21.25 23.09
N LYS A 13 30.48 22.30 23.68
CA LYS A 13 29.15 22.79 23.30
C LYS A 13 29.13 23.29 21.85
N GLU A 14 30.18 23.99 21.41
CA GLU A 14 30.33 24.38 20.00
C GLU A 14 30.49 23.18 19.06
N SER A 15 31.24 22.14 19.44
CA SER A 15 31.38 20.95 18.58
C SER A 15 30.06 20.19 18.46
N GLU A 16 29.30 20.09 19.55
CA GLU A 16 27.98 19.46 19.58
C GLU A 16 26.95 20.23 18.75
N LEU A 17 26.97 21.57 18.82
CA LEU A 17 26.13 22.45 17.99
C LEU A 17 26.48 22.34 16.50
N LYS A 18 27.78 22.25 16.17
CA LYS A 18 28.24 22.08 14.78
C LYS A 18 27.86 20.71 14.21
N SER A 19 28.00 19.63 15.00
CA SER A 19 27.63 18.27 14.58
C SER A 19 26.11 18.11 14.45
N SER A 20 25.32 18.67 15.37
CA SER A 20 23.86 18.63 15.28
C SER A 20 23.34 19.47 14.10
N ALA A 21 23.94 20.64 13.83
CA ALA A 21 23.63 21.43 12.63
C ALA A 21 23.98 20.69 11.32
N SER A 22 25.11 19.97 11.25
CA SER A 22 25.47 19.19 10.06
C SER A 22 24.54 18.00 9.84
N VAL A 23 24.13 17.32 10.92
CA VAL A 23 23.15 16.22 10.86
C VAL A 23 21.78 16.74 10.43
N LEU A 24 21.33 17.88 10.96
CA LEU A 24 20.09 18.53 10.53
C LEU A 24 20.15 18.98 9.06
N ALA A 25 21.29 19.52 8.61
CA ALA A 25 21.48 19.91 7.21
C ALA A 25 21.47 18.70 6.27
N GLN A 26 22.12 17.59 6.63
CA GLN A 26 22.09 16.33 5.87
C GLN A 26 20.68 15.71 5.84
N LYS A 27 19.96 15.74 6.96
CA LYS A 27 18.57 15.27 7.05
C LYS A 27 17.63 16.12 6.20
N ASN A 28 17.78 17.44 6.23
CA ASN A 28 17.01 18.36 5.38
C ASN A 28 17.34 18.18 3.88
N LYS A 29 18.60 17.94 3.54
CA LYS A 29 19.01 17.65 2.16
C LYS A 29 18.41 16.32 1.66
N SER A 30 18.48 15.27 2.47
CA SER A 30 17.87 13.97 2.16
C SER A 30 16.35 14.07 2.02
N ASN A 31 15.70 14.85 2.88
CA ASN A 31 14.25 15.08 2.80
C ASN A 31 13.85 15.85 1.54
N ASN A 32 14.64 16.85 1.15
CA ASN A 32 14.41 17.58 -0.10
C ASN A 32 14.65 16.72 -1.34
N GLU A 33 15.70 15.89 -1.36
CA GLU A 33 15.96 14.97 -2.47
C GLU A 33 14.85 13.91 -2.61
N LEU A 34 14.34 13.38 -1.50
CA LEU A 34 13.16 12.51 -1.50
C LEU A 34 11.92 13.25 -2.00
N ALA A 35 11.66 14.47 -1.54
CA ALA A 35 10.52 15.26 -1.98
C ALA A 35 10.59 15.58 -3.49
N GLU A 36 11.77 15.95 -4.00
CA GLU A 36 11.97 16.19 -5.44
C GLU A 36 11.78 14.92 -6.25
N LEU A 37 12.27 13.77 -5.79
CA LEU A 37 12.06 12.48 -6.46
C LEU A 37 10.57 12.09 -6.51
N LEU A 38 9.84 12.27 -5.41
CA LEU A 38 8.39 12.03 -5.32
C LEU A 38 7.61 12.97 -6.27
N VAL A 39 8.01 14.25 -6.35
CA VAL A 39 7.45 15.25 -7.28
C VAL A 39 7.78 14.95 -8.75
N GLN A 40 8.91 14.33 -9.05
CA GLN A 40 9.26 13.90 -10.41
C GLN A 40 8.45 12.68 -10.86
N MET A 41 8.13 11.76 -9.95
CA MET A 41 7.37 10.55 -10.28
C MET A 41 5.87 10.81 -10.47
N ARG A 42 5.27 11.84 -9.85
CA ARG A 42 3.84 12.17 -10.05
C ARG A 42 3.45 12.50 -11.50
N HIS A 43 4.40 12.86 -12.36
CA HIS A 43 4.13 13.33 -13.72
C HIS A 43 4.39 12.29 -14.82
N LYS A 44 4.93 11.11 -14.50
CA LYS A 44 5.15 10.07 -15.51
C LYS A 44 3.94 9.15 -15.56
N LYS A 45 2.93 9.49 -16.39
CA LYS A 45 1.88 8.54 -16.74
C LYS A 45 2.56 7.26 -17.29
N PRO A 46 2.15 6.05 -16.85
CA PRO A 46 2.79 4.83 -17.29
C PRO A 46 2.76 4.73 -18.81
N LYS A 47 3.88 4.39 -19.44
CA LYS A 47 3.95 4.20 -20.90
C LYS A 47 3.33 2.87 -21.36
N GLU A 48 3.20 1.92 -20.43
CA GLU A 48 2.71 0.57 -20.71
C GLU A 48 1.17 0.55 -20.78
N LYS A 49 0.63 -0.16 -21.77
CA LYS A 49 -0.80 -0.40 -21.86
C LYS A 49 -1.23 -1.34 -20.73
N GLU A 50 -2.27 -0.97 -20.00
CA GLU A 50 -2.87 -1.82 -18.97
C GLU A 50 -3.40 -3.13 -19.58
N ASP A 51 -3.16 -4.25 -18.89
CA ASP A 51 -3.59 -5.58 -19.29
C ASP A 51 -4.23 -6.31 -18.11
N LEU A 52 -5.51 -6.03 -17.90
CA LEU A 52 -6.30 -6.66 -16.84
C LEU A 52 -6.93 -7.98 -17.28
N GLY A 53 -6.86 -8.34 -18.57
CA GLY A 53 -7.41 -9.58 -19.16
C GLY A 53 -8.85 -9.92 -18.74
N GLU A 54 -9.30 -11.12 -19.08
CA GLU A 54 -10.41 -11.75 -18.35
C GLU A 54 -9.82 -12.46 -17.13
N GLU A 55 -10.53 -12.45 -16.00
CA GLU A 55 -10.13 -13.24 -14.84
C GLU A 55 -10.37 -14.73 -15.12
N ASP A 56 -9.38 -15.43 -15.70
CA ASP A 56 -9.46 -16.87 -15.87
C ASP A 56 -9.11 -17.61 -14.57
N GLU A 57 -9.67 -18.80 -14.34
CA GLU A 57 -9.49 -19.56 -13.09
C GLU A 57 -8.02 -19.96 -12.81
N LYS A 58 -7.14 -19.92 -13.82
CA LYS A 58 -5.76 -20.41 -13.72
C LYS A 58 -4.78 -19.33 -13.27
N MET A 59 -4.42 -19.26 -11.99
CA MET A 59 -3.40 -18.31 -11.54
C MET A 59 -2.03 -18.56 -12.24
N PRO A 60 -1.33 -17.52 -12.74
CA PRO A 60 0.06 -17.67 -13.20
C PRO A 60 0.95 -18.17 -12.07
N ILE A 61 1.85 -19.10 -12.38
CA ILE A 61 2.83 -19.61 -11.41
C ILE A 61 3.87 -18.51 -11.15
N ILE A 62 3.73 -17.78 -10.05
CA ILE A 62 4.75 -16.85 -9.57
C ILE A 62 5.78 -17.66 -8.79
N LYS A 63 6.97 -17.86 -9.38
CA LYS A 63 8.08 -18.51 -8.68
C LYS A 63 8.67 -17.54 -7.66
N TYR A 64 8.27 -17.69 -6.41
CA TYR A 64 8.92 -17.00 -5.29
C TYR A 64 10.39 -17.42 -5.27
N ASN A 65 11.32 -16.46 -5.35
CA ASN A 65 12.74 -16.75 -5.16
C ASN A 65 12.92 -17.27 -3.73
N THR A 66 13.02 -18.59 -3.60
CA THR A 66 13.18 -19.30 -2.34
C THR A 66 14.56 -19.00 -1.77
N LYS A 67 14.73 -17.87 -1.09
CA LYS A 67 15.74 -17.74 -0.05
C LYS A 67 15.06 -18.07 1.28
N MET A 68 15.36 -19.28 1.74
CA MET A 68 15.03 -19.79 3.07
C MET A 68 15.60 -18.86 4.16
N LEU A 69 14.90 -18.84 5.30
CA LEU A 69 15.03 -17.96 6.48
C LEU A 69 14.48 -16.53 6.31
N ASP A 70 13.18 -16.38 6.53
CA ASP A 70 12.68 -15.50 7.60
C ASP A 70 11.48 -16.22 8.22
N GLU A 71 11.73 -16.80 9.39
CA GLU A 71 10.77 -17.60 10.17
C GLU A 71 9.58 -16.72 10.59
N VAL A 72 8.37 -17.18 10.24
CA VAL A 72 7.08 -16.82 10.86
C VAL A 72 6.90 -15.34 11.19
N ALA A 73 6.62 -14.51 10.18
CA ALA A 73 6.01 -13.22 10.40
C ALA A 73 4.78 -13.05 9.48
N PRO A 74 3.61 -12.64 10.00
CA PRO A 74 2.44 -12.26 9.18
C PRO A 74 2.68 -11.02 8.28
N PHE A 75 3.94 -10.67 8.00
CA PHE A 75 4.37 -9.44 7.33
C PHE A 75 5.39 -9.68 6.21
N THR A 76 5.45 -10.87 5.61
CA THR A 76 6.34 -11.10 4.46
C THR A 76 5.90 -10.21 3.29
N ASP A 77 6.79 -9.30 2.88
CA ASP A 77 6.58 -8.40 1.75
C ASP A 77 7.43 -8.83 0.56
N GLN A 78 6.78 -9.54 -0.36
CA GLN A 78 7.40 -10.11 -1.55
C GLN A 78 7.35 -9.16 -2.76
N GLY A 79 6.85 -7.94 -2.59
CA GLY A 79 6.67 -6.97 -3.68
C GLY A 79 5.58 -7.36 -4.67
N LEU A 80 4.58 -8.14 -4.22
CA LEU A 80 3.44 -8.50 -5.04
C LEU A 80 2.34 -7.47 -4.97
N CYS A 81 1.66 -7.25 -6.09
CA CYS A 81 0.61 -6.27 -6.24
C CYS A 81 -0.63 -6.89 -6.87
N LEU A 82 -1.79 -6.34 -6.51
CA LEU A 82 -3.09 -6.62 -7.11
C LEU A 82 -3.67 -5.32 -7.64
N SER A 83 -4.13 -5.34 -8.89
CA SER A 83 -4.92 -4.24 -9.45
C SER A 83 -6.40 -4.42 -9.17
N MET A 84 -7.06 -3.32 -8.81
CA MET A 84 -8.48 -3.27 -8.49
C MET A 84 -9.12 -2.08 -9.21
N HIS A 85 -10.37 -2.25 -9.65
CA HIS A 85 -11.14 -1.14 -10.15
C HIS A 85 -11.54 -0.19 -9.02
N GLN A 86 -11.61 1.09 -9.34
CA GLN A 86 -12.25 2.05 -8.45
C GLN A 86 -13.78 1.83 -8.46
N PRO A 87 -14.48 2.05 -7.33
CA PRO A 87 -13.99 2.66 -6.08
C PRO A 87 -13.33 1.66 -5.11
N TYR A 88 -13.44 0.35 -5.37
CA TYR A 88 -13.02 -0.71 -4.45
C TYR A 88 -11.55 -0.63 -4.04
N ALA A 89 -10.66 -0.23 -4.95
CA ALA A 89 -9.23 -0.11 -4.67
C ALA A 89 -8.97 0.88 -3.52
N SER A 90 -9.52 2.09 -3.61
CA SER A 90 -9.37 3.10 -2.55
C SER A 90 -10.08 2.68 -1.26
N LEU A 91 -11.25 2.06 -1.35
CA LEU A 91 -11.98 1.61 -0.17
C LEU A 91 -11.24 0.52 0.60
N LEU A 92 -10.53 -0.37 -0.09
CA LEU A 92 -9.73 -1.43 0.54
C LEU A 92 -8.55 -0.84 1.31
N VAL A 93 -7.76 0.04 0.69
CA VAL A 93 -6.61 0.65 1.38
C VAL A 93 -7.01 1.68 2.45
N ALA A 94 -8.23 2.22 2.37
CA ALA A 94 -8.82 3.05 3.42
C ALA A 94 -9.44 2.25 4.59
N GLY A 95 -9.51 0.92 4.47
CA GLY A 95 -10.09 0.06 5.50
C GLY A 95 -11.62 0.11 5.59
N VAL A 96 -12.29 0.62 4.55
CA VAL A 96 -13.75 0.58 4.45
C VAL A 96 -14.19 -0.78 3.91
N LYS A 97 -13.55 -1.25 2.83
CA LYS A 97 -13.69 -2.63 2.36
C LYS A 97 -12.68 -3.49 3.10
N MET A 98 -13.14 -4.54 3.78
CA MET A 98 -12.28 -5.40 4.58
C MET A 98 -11.68 -6.56 3.77
N ASP A 99 -12.48 -7.16 2.89
CA ASP A 99 -12.12 -8.41 2.21
C ASP A 99 -12.33 -8.27 0.70
N GLU A 100 -11.47 -8.91 -0.09
CA GLU A 100 -11.48 -8.83 -1.55
C GLU A 100 -11.92 -10.14 -2.19
N GLY A 101 -12.90 -10.08 -3.10
CA GLY A 101 -13.44 -11.25 -3.79
C GLY A 101 -12.77 -11.49 -5.14
N ARG A 102 -12.45 -12.74 -5.48
CA ARG A 102 -11.90 -13.15 -6.78
C ARG A 102 -12.49 -14.48 -7.24
N VAL A 103 -12.46 -14.71 -8.55
CA VAL A 103 -12.88 -15.99 -9.17
C VAL A 103 -11.77 -17.04 -9.14
N TRP A 104 -10.56 -16.68 -8.72
CA TRP A 104 -9.39 -17.55 -8.63
C TRP A 104 -8.84 -17.58 -7.19
N PRO A 105 -8.34 -18.74 -6.71
CA PRO A 105 -7.77 -18.86 -5.37
C PRO A 105 -6.35 -18.31 -5.31
N THR A 106 -5.84 -18.00 -4.11
CA THR A 106 -4.41 -17.67 -3.91
C THR A 106 -3.77 -18.25 -2.66
N THR A 107 -2.51 -18.65 -2.80
CA THR A 107 -1.65 -19.07 -1.68
C THR A 107 -0.82 -17.93 -1.10
N HIS A 108 -0.89 -16.72 -1.68
CA HIS A 108 -0.16 -15.57 -1.16
C HIS A 108 -0.64 -15.20 0.25
N ARG A 109 0.31 -14.95 1.15
CA ARG A 109 0.08 -14.48 2.52
C ARG A 109 1.08 -13.38 2.85
N GLY A 110 0.69 -12.45 3.72
CA GLY A 110 1.48 -11.28 4.06
C GLY A 110 1.15 -10.06 3.17
N ARG A 111 2.10 -9.15 3.01
CA ARG A 111 1.81 -7.85 2.37
C ARG A 111 1.44 -8.01 0.91
N LEU A 112 0.35 -7.38 0.51
CA LEU A 112 -0.10 -7.25 -0.87
C LEU A 112 -0.28 -5.76 -1.19
N TRP A 113 0.42 -5.29 -2.20
CA TRP A 113 0.31 -3.92 -2.71
C TRP A 113 -0.96 -3.76 -3.54
N ILE A 114 -1.65 -2.64 -3.41
CA ILE A 114 -2.93 -2.39 -4.08
C ILE A 114 -2.79 -1.23 -5.05
N ALA A 115 -3.09 -1.51 -6.32
CA ALA A 115 -3.11 -0.55 -7.40
C ALA A 115 -4.54 -0.24 -7.83
N ALA A 116 -4.82 1.02 -8.13
CA ALA A 116 -5.99 1.39 -8.89
C ALA A 116 -5.76 1.10 -10.38
N ALA A 117 -6.67 0.35 -10.98
CA ALA A 117 -6.76 0.18 -12.42
C ALA A 117 -7.00 1.52 -13.15
N ALA A 118 -6.87 1.55 -14.48
CA ALA A 118 -7.00 2.78 -15.26
C ALA A 118 -8.45 3.22 -15.50
N LYS A 119 -9.45 2.33 -15.34
CA LYS A 119 -10.87 2.67 -15.51
C LYS A 119 -11.29 3.73 -14.49
N GLU A 120 -11.77 4.88 -14.98
CA GLU A 120 -12.37 5.91 -14.14
C GLU A 120 -13.69 5.39 -13.53
N PRO A 121 -13.89 5.59 -12.22
CA PRO A 121 -15.14 5.19 -11.57
C PRO A 121 -16.26 6.13 -12.00
N ASP A 122 -17.46 5.58 -12.15
CA ASP A 122 -18.65 6.37 -12.38
C ASP A 122 -19.13 7.02 -11.06
N GLU A 123 -19.60 8.27 -11.11
CA GLU A 123 -20.01 9.00 -9.92
C GLU A 123 -21.22 8.35 -9.23
N GLU A 124 -22.16 7.80 -10.00
CA GLU A 124 -23.32 7.09 -9.45
C GLU A 124 -22.88 5.76 -8.80
N GLU A 125 -21.95 5.04 -9.42
CA GLU A 125 -21.34 3.82 -8.86
C GLU A 125 -20.64 4.11 -7.52
N VAL A 126 -19.86 5.19 -7.45
CA VAL A 126 -19.20 5.63 -6.20
C VAL A 126 -20.23 5.91 -5.13
N LEU A 127 -21.22 6.75 -5.41
CA LEU A 127 -22.24 7.14 -4.43
C LEU A 127 -23.05 5.93 -3.94
N ALA A 128 -23.45 5.04 -4.84
CA ALA A 128 -24.17 3.83 -4.50
C ALA A 128 -23.34 2.93 -3.57
N LEU A 129 -22.04 2.80 -3.85
CA LEU A 129 -21.15 1.96 -3.04
C LEU A 129 -20.86 2.58 -1.67
N GLU A 130 -20.68 3.89 -1.59
CA GLU A 130 -20.52 4.58 -0.30
C GLU A 130 -21.76 4.41 0.58
N ASN A 131 -22.95 4.61 0.01
CA ASN A 131 -24.22 4.40 0.73
C ASN A 131 -24.37 2.95 1.19
N TYR A 132 -24.04 1.99 0.33
CA TYR A 132 -24.03 0.57 0.69
C TYR A 132 -23.16 0.31 1.93
N TYR A 133 -21.94 0.86 2.01
CA TYR A 133 -21.08 0.64 3.17
C TYR A 133 -21.56 1.36 4.43
N ARG A 134 -22.18 2.55 4.31
CA ARG A 134 -22.84 3.21 5.47
C ARG A 134 -23.94 2.32 6.04
N GLU A 135 -24.80 1.78 5.19
CA GLU A 135 -25.88 0.87 5.60
C GLU A 135 -25.35 -0.45 6.16
N PHE A 136 -24.35 -1.04 5.50
CA PHE A 136 -23.74 -2.30 5.90
C PHE A 136 -23.12 -2.22 7.31
N TYR A 137 -22.38 -1.15 7.59
CA TYR A 137 -21.79 -0.93 8.92
C TYR A 137 -22.74 -0.24 9.91
N LYS A 138 -23.89 0.25 9.44
CA LYS A 138 -24.83 1.08 10.21
C LYS A 138 -24.12 2.31 10.82
N ASP A 139 -23.29 2.96 10.00
CA ASP A 139 -22.49 4.12 10.40
C ASP A 139 -22.66 5.26 9.39
N ASP A 140 -23.55 6.20 9.72
CA ASP A 140 -23.79 7.41 8.92
C ASP A 140 -22.59 8.37 8.95
N MET A 141 -21.66 8.23 9.90
CA MET A 141 -20.47 9.07 10.04
C MET A 141 -19.23 8.45 9.36
N LEU A 142 -19.40 7.30 8.71
CA LEU A 142 -18.33 6.62 7.97
C LEU A 142 -17.70 7.59 6.95
N LYS A 143 -16.38 7.65 6.97
CA LYS A 143 -15.62 8.54 6.10
C LYS A 143 -15.13 7.77 4.88
N PHE A 144 -15.23 8.42 3.74
CA PHE A 144 -14.78 7.89 2.46
C PHE A 144 -13.61 8.71 1.91
N PRO A 145 -12.79 8.13 1.03
CA PRO A 145 -11.80 8.87 0.26
C PRO A 145 -12.46 10.04 -0.48
N LYS A 146 -11.80 11.20 -0.48
CA LYS A 146 -12.29 12.38 -1.23
C LYS A 146 -12.11 12.22 -2.74
N GLU A 147 -11.14 11.39 -3.14
CA GLU A 147 -10.74 11.19 -4.52
C GLU A 147 -10.47 9.70 -4.76
N TYR A 148 -10.74 9.25 -5.98
CA TYR A 148 -10.55 7.88 -6.44
C TYR A 148 -9.58 7.83 -7.62
N PRO A 149 -8.27 8.01 -7.38
CA PRO A 149 -7.28 8.11 -8.46
C PRO A 149 -7.12 6.79 -9.20
N THR A 150 -6.76 6.86 -10.48
CA THR A 150 -6.60 5.69 -11.37
C THR A 150 -5.15 5.52 -11.82
N GLY A 151 -4.78 4.31 -12.25
CA GLY A 151 -3.47 4.02 -12.84
C GLY A 151 -2.29 4.29 -11.90
N CYS A 152 -2.45 4.03 -10.61
CA CYS A 152 -1.42 4.27 -9.61
C CYS A 152 -1.48 3.30 -8.43
N LEU A 153 -0.32 3.12 -7.79
CA LEU A 153 -0.16 2.36 -6.57
C LEU A 153 -0.65 3.19 -5.39
N LEU A 154 -1.69 2.72 -4.71
CA LEU A 154 -2.37 3.45 -3.65
C LEU A 154 -1.81 3.15 -2.26
N GLY A 155 -1.43 1.90 -2.02
CA GLY A 155 -1.25 1.41 -0.67
C GLY A 155 -0.96 -0.07 -0.62
N CYS A 156 -1.17 -0.66 0.55
CA CYS A 156 -1.08 -2.09 0.73
C CYS A 156 -2.01 -2.56 1.86
N VAL A 157 -2.31 -3.85 1.82
CA VAL A 157 -2.97 -4.60 2.89
C VAL A 157 -2.11 -5.81 3.25
N THR A 158 -2.49 -6.51 4.31
CA THR A 158 -1.93 -7.83 4.67
C THR A 158 -2.98 -8.89 4.36
N VAL A 159 -2.64 -9.86 3.52
CA VAL A 159 -3.51 -11.00 3.22
C VAL A 159 -3.26 -12.07 4.27
N GLU A 160 -4.25 -12.28 5.13
CA GLU A 160 -4.21 -13.26 6.22
C GLU A 160 -4.66 -14.63 5.73
N ASP A 161 -5.70 -14.67 4.89
CA ASP A 161 -6.23 -15.91 4.35
C ASP A 161 -6.88 -15.73 2.97
N CYS A 162 -7.14 -16.85 2.30
CA CYS A 162 -7.94 -16.93 1.08
C CYS A 162 -8.89 -18.11 1.23
N LEU A 163 -10.16 -17.82 1.50
CA LEU A 163 -11.19 -18.80 1.82
C LEU A 163 -12.17 -18.96 0.65
N ASP A 164 -12.73 -20.16 0.50
CA ASP A 164 -13.90 -20.37 -0.35
C ASP A 164 -15.19 -19.84 0.33
N GLN A 165 -16.32 -19.91 -0.36
CA GLN A 165 -17.58 -19.33 0.10
C GLN A 165 -18.06 -19.97 1.41
N GLU A 166 -17.99 -21.30 1.50
CA GLU A 166 -18.40 -22.06 2.68
C GLU A 166 -17.53 -21.71 3.89
N ALA A 167 -16.21 -21.77 3.76
CA ALA A 167 -15.29 -21.47 4.87
C ALA A 167 -15.35 -20.00 5.28
N TYR A 168 -15.51 -19.08 4.32
CA TYR A 168 -15.65 -17.65 4.62
C TYR A 168 -16.93 -17.37 5.42
N LYS A 169 -18.05 -17.98 5.01
CA LYS A 169 -19.33 -17.86 5.72
C LYS A 169 -19.29 -18.50 7.11
N GLU A 170 -18.67 -19.65 7.25
CA GLU A 170 -18.49 -20.30 8.55
C GLU A 170 -17.64 -19.46 9.51
N THR A 171 -16.53 -18.91 9.01
CA THR A 171 -15.57 -18.16 9.83
C THR A 171 -16.07 -16.77 10.21
N TYR A 172 -16.67 -16.04 9.26
CA TYR A 172 -17.01 -14.63 9.43
C TYR A 172 -18.52 -14.35 9.49
N GLY A 173 -19.39 -15.33 9.23
CA GLY A 173 -20.84 -15.15 9.20
C GLY A 173 -21.34 -14.20 8.11
N ARG A 174 -20.50 -13.90 7.11
CA ARG A 174 -20.78 -12.95 6.02
C ARG A 174 -20.93 -13.70 4.70
N GLU A 175 -21.81 -13.22 3.83
CA GLU A 175 -21.95 -13.75 2.47
C GLU A 175 -20.73 -13.37 1.63
N ALA A 176 -20.19 -14.35 0.88
CA ALA A 176 -19.07 -14.14 -0.01
C ALA A 176 -19.55 -13.48 -1.31
N SER A 177 -18.85 -12.44 -1.77
CA SER A 177 -19.17 -11.78 -3.04
C SER A 177 -18.64 -12.54 -4.26
N SER A 178 -17.75 -13.51 -4.06
CA SER A 178 -17.05 -14.25 -5.11
C SER A 178 -16.70 -15.66 -4.63
N PRO A 179 -16.29 -16.58 -5.52
CA PRO A 179 -15.90 -17.94 -5.13
C PRO A 179 -14.77 -17.99 -4.10
N TYR A 180 -13.81 -17.07 -4.19
CA TYR A 180 -12.71 -16.96 -3.24
C TYR A 180 -12.65 -15.56 -2.63
N MET A 181 -12.51 -15.50 -1.30
CA MET A 181 -12.43 -14.28 -0.52
C MET A 181 -11.04 -14.17 0.11
N LEU A 182 -10.29 -13.14 -0.28
CA LEU A 182 -9.03 -12.75 0.33
C LEU A 182 -9.34 -11.94 1.60
N VAL A 183 -9.01 -12.53 2.74
CA VAL A 183 -9.14 -11.90 4.05
C VAL A 183 -7.98 -10.92 4.22
N CYS A 184 -8.31 -9.63 4.33
CA CYS A 184 -7.30 -8.58 4.40
C CYS A 184 -7.33 -7.86 5.75
N SER A 185 -6.14 -7.49 6.23
CA SER A 185 -5.92 -6.77 7.48
C SER A 185 -4.92 -5.63 7.27
N ASN A 186 -4.78 -4.75 8.27
CA ASN A 186 -3.79 -3.68 8.31
C ASN A 186 -3.72 -2.86 7.00
N PRO A 187 -4.84 -2.21 6.59
CA PRO A 187 -4.86 -1.38 5.40
C PRO A 187 -4.03 -0.11 5.61
N ILE A 188 -3.15 0.20 4.66
CA ILE A 188 -2.28 1.36 4.71
C ILE A 188 -2.32 2.09 3.37
N ILE A 189 -2.66 3.37 3.41
CA ILE A 189 -2.58 4.30 2.27
C ILE A 189 -1.16 4.88 2.22
N LEU A 190 -0.56 4.90 1.02
CA LEU A 190 0.73 5.55 0.81
C LEU A 190 0.59 7.08 0.89
N PRO A 191 1.58 7.79 1.43
CA PRO A 191 1.59 9.27 1.40
C PRO A 191 1.77 9.84 -0.01
N VAL A 192 2.28 9.03 -0.95
CA VAL A 192 2.47 9.38 -2.36
C VAL A 192 2.06 8.21 -3.23
N PHE A 193 1.26 8.47 -4.26
CA PHE A 193 0.84 7.46 -5.23
C PHE A 193 1.82 7.38 -6.40
N TYR A 194 2.23 6.16 -6.73
CA TYR A 194 3.21 5.91 -7.79
C TYR A 194 2.48 5.47 -9.06
N PRO A 195 2.68 6.12 -10.21
CA PRO A 195 2.03 5.71 -11.44
C PRO A 195 2.45 4.29 -11.84
N ILE A 196 1.48 3.41 -12.05
CA ILE A 196 1.71 2.03 -12.53
C ILE A 196 0.58 1.60 -13.46
N SER A 197 0.90 0.78 -14.44
CA SER A 197 -0.12 0.11 -15.25
C SER A 197 -0.58 -1.15 -14.53
N GLY A 198 -1.90 -1.31 -14.43
CA GLY A 198 -2.48 -2.51 -13.87
C GLY A 198 -2.15 -3.75 -14.70
N LYS A 199 -2.07 -4.89 -14.03
CA LYS A 199 -1.89 -6.20 -14.65
C LYS A 199 -2.86 -7.20 -14.04
N ASN A 200 -3.20 -8.23 -14.82
CA ASN A 200 -4.12 -9.28 -14.39
C ASN A 200 -3.55 -10.06 -13.18
N LYS A 201 -4.45 -10.45 -12.27
CA LYS A 201 -4.18 -11.20 -11.04
C LYS A 201 -3.14 -10.53 -10.13
N ILE A 202 -2.50 -11.33 -9.29
CA ILE A 202 -1.34 -10.90 -8.50
C ILE A 202 -0.11 -10.92 -9.41
N TYR A 203 0.67 -9.84 -9.39
CA TYR A 203 1.88 -9.71 -10.18
C TYR A 203 3.00 -9.04 -9.37
N PRO A 204 4.27 -9.30 -9.69
CA PRO A 204 5.38 -8.61 -9.06
C PRO A 204 5.42 -7.14 -9.50
N LEU A 205 5.60 -6.23 -8.55
CA LEU A 205 5.91 -4.83 -8.82
C LEU A 205 7.27 -4.70 -9.49
N ASP A 206 7.44 -3.58 -10.18
CA ASP A 206 8.78 -3.11 -10.52
C ASP A 206 9.62 -2.92 -9.24
N LYS A 207 10.89 -3.33 -9.30
CA LYS A 207 11.78 -3.36 -8.12
C LYS A 207 12.05 -1.97 -7.57
N GLU A 208 12.13 -0.94 -8.42
CA GLU A 208 12.34 0.43 -7.97
C GLU A 208 11.07 0.96 -7.31
N ILE A 209 9.90 0.76 -7.93
CA ILE A 209 8.61 1.19 -7.36
C ILE A 209 8.37 0.51 -6.01
N HIS A 210 8.60 -0.80 -5.90
CA HIS A 210 8.47 -1.52 -4.63
C HIS A 210 9.40 -0.94 -3.57
N LYS A 211 10.67 -0.69 -3.90
CA LYS A 211 11.63 -0.07 -2.98
C LYS A 211 11.15 1.31 -2.48
N TYR A 212 10.70 2.18 -3.39
CA TYR A 212 10.22 3.52 -3.02
C TYR A 212 8.95 3.46 -2.17
N ALA A 213 8.02 2.58 -2.51
CA ALA A 213 6.80 2.40 -1.75
C ALA A 213 7.09 1.92 -0.31
N LYS A 214 8.03 0.97 -0.12
CA LYS A 214 8.48 0.56 1.22
C LYS A 214 9.10 1.71 2.01
N ILE A 215 9.96 2.49 1.36
CA ILE A 215 10.59 3.67 1.98
C ILE A 215 9.49 4.64 2.42
N ALA A 216 8.53 4.97 1.56
CA ALA A 216 7.44 5.87 1.90
C ALA A 216 6.64 5.41 3.13
N LEU A 217 6.40 4.11 3.29
CA LEU A 217 5.73 3.55 4.48
C LEU A 217 6.56 3.66 5.77
N GLN A 218 7.88 3.53 5.69
CA GLN A 218 8.76 3.69 6.86
C GLN A 218 8.79 5.13 7.34
N TYR A 219 8.73 6.09 6.42
CA TYR A 219 8.77 7.51 6.74
C TYR A 219 7.40 8.11 7.06
N SER A 220 6.29 7.44 6.72
CA SER A 220 4.93 7.90 7.07
C SER A 220 4.52 7.64 8.51
N GLN A 221 5.32 6.91 9.30
CA GLN A 221 5.07 6.63 10.72
C GLN A 221 5.70 7.69 11.67
N TYR A 222 6.15 8.84 11.15
CA TYR A 222 6.74 9.95 11.92
C TYR A 222 6.03 11.27 11.66
#